data_AF-F5Z5P8-F1
#
_entry.id   AF-F5Z5P8-F1
#
_cell.length_a   1.000
_cell.length_b   1.000
_cell.length_c   1.000
_cell.angle_alpha   90.00
_cell.angle_beta   90.00
_cell.angle_gamma   90.00
#
_symmetry.space_group_name_H-M   'P 1'
#
loop_
_entity.id
_entity.type
_entity.pdbx_description
1 polymer ?
#
loop_
_entity_poly.entity_id
_entity_poly.type
_entity_poly.pdbx_seq_one_letter_code
_entity_poly.pdbx_strand_id
1 'polypeptide(L)'
;MRIVLISGAGLSSTSGAPVYNDICDHPLYEAFSNLDNDEVDAVAHQIADNFLSLSPSKIHRECALIERVCNQLDIDFCHYTLNIDVLIEKAGGSTQHVYGDVLTPSSLVKFRSMPQVDLSTLNWEPDDIVFFLGVSEQGLPLAYITSCIDSAGGNIFHYNLLHNGDLIGNQIVGDLTNTFSCAEVLKHIPLPISVADFGIGTDVEFAEFSIFGTDYTIYFTSCDYSTVDPAMIDSGAEQLNVDDASRAFEVKFDVSQNIGDSTYYKRPTRNFSLKELNVLGQILMAYIYSHYACSEVKPSMYVAEAYYPELNAFYRRLANCHGVGLLWVHRLINNPYQQRTSGDFHAFKPTS
;
A
#
# COMPACT_ATOMS: atom_id res chain seq x y z
N MET A 1 -12.94 3.97 9.27
CA MET A 1 -11.65 3.31 8.96
C MET A 1 -10.62 4.38 8.62
N ARG A 2 -9.50 4.38 9.35
CA ARG A 2 -8.32 5.20 9.04
C ARG A 2 -7.10 4.30 8.88
N ILE A 3 -6.25 4.62 7.92
CA ILE A 3 -4.94 3.98 7.75
C ILE A 3 -3.89 4.87 8.41
N VAL A 4 -3.17 4.32 9.39
CA VAL A 4 -2.14 5.05 10.14
C VAL A 4 -0.79 4.41 9.94
N LEU A 5 0.18 5.17 9.43
CA LEU A 5 1.60 4.78 9.44
C LEU A 5 2.29 5.44 10.64
N ILE A 6 3.03 4.65 11.41
CA ILE A 6 3.92 5.15 12.48
C ILE A 6 5.33 4.70 12.13
N SER A 7 6.20 5.62 11.75
CA SER A 7 7.57 5.29 11.33
C SER A 7 8.64 5.71 12.33
N GLY A 8 9.67 4.89 12.45
CA GLY A 8 10.87 5.15 13.25
C GLY A 8 12.13 5.11 12.40
N ALA A 9 13.29 5.14 13.08
CA ALA A 9 14.58 5.28 12.41
C ALA A 9 14.91 4.12 11.45
N GLY A 10 14.32 2.94 11.67
CA GLY A 10 14.46 1.81 10.75
C GLY A 10 13.89 2.07 9.35
N LEU A 11 12.94 3.00 9.20
CA LEU A 11 12.48 3.47 7.89
C LEU A 11 13.60 4.25 7.17
N SER A 12 14.14 5.26 7.84
CA SER A 12 15.12 6.19 7.27
C SER A 12 16.52 5.58 7.09
N SER A 13 16.83 4.50 7.80
CA SER A 13 18.08 3.75 7.60
C SER A 13 18.20 3.18 6.18
N THR A 14 17.08 2.92 5.51
CA THR A 14 17.05 2.53 4.08
C THR A 14 17.53 3.64 3.14
N SER A 15 17.65 4.87 3.64
CA SER A 15 18.22 6.05 2.98
C SER A 15 19.61 6.42 3.50
N GLY A 16 20.20 5.60 4.37
CA GLY A 16 21.48 5.88 5.02
C GLY A 16 21.40 6.82 6.22
N ALA A 17 20.19 7.13 6.72
CA ALA A 17 20.05 7.83 7.98
C ALA A 17 20.52 6.91 9.14
N PRO A 18 21.21 7.45 10.14
CA PRO A 18 21.66 6.62 11.26
C PRO A 18 20.47 6.28 12.18
N VAL A 19 20.48 5.08 12.77
CA VAL A 19 19.48 4.70 13.78
C VAL A 19 19.91 5.13 15.18
N TYR A 20 19.01 5.05 16.16
CA TYR A 20 19.30 5.47 17.54
C TYR A 20 20.59 4.83 18.10
N ASN A 21 20.77 3.52 17.90
CA ASN A 21 21.97 2.80 18.35
C ASN A 21 23.26 3.26 17.67
N ASP A 22 23.17 3.92 16.50
CA ASP A 22 24.34 4.47 15.81
C ASP A 22 24.73 5.86 16.36
N ILE A 23 23.75 6.60 16.91
CA ILE A 23 23.94 8.01 17.31
C ILE A 23 23.92 8.24 18.81
N CYS A 24 23.48 7.29 19.64
CA CYS A 24 23.28 7.52 21.08
C CYS A 24 24.57 7.99 21.79
N ASP A 25 25.73 7.53 21.31
CA ASP A 25 27.05 7.89 21.84
C ASP A 25 27.77 8.95 20.98
N HIS A 26 27.11 9.51 19.96
CA HIS A 26 27.70 10.50 19.07
C HIS A 26 27.81 11.86 19.78
N PRO A 27 28.96 12.58 19.72
CA PRO A 27 29.15 13.84 20.45
C PRO A 27 28.09 14.91 20.18
N LEU A 28 27.60 15.01 18.94
CA LEU A 28 26.50 15.93 18.61
C LEU A 28 25.18 15.54 19.28
N TYR A 29 24.90 14.24 19.41
CA TYR A 29 23.67 13.76 20.04
C TYR A 29 23.73 13.95 21.55
N GLU A 30 24.88 13.67 22.17
CA GLU A 30 25.14 13.93 23.58
C GLU A 30 25.00 15.44 23.88
N ALA A 31 25.62 16.30 23.06
CA ALA A 31 25.48 17.74 23.19
C ALA A 31 24.03 18.20 23.04
N PHE A 32 23.31 17.69 22.04
CA PHE A 32 21.89 18.01 21.83
C PHE A 32 21.03 17.61 23.03
N SER A 33 21.37 16.51 23.71
CA SER A 33 20.60 15.96 24.84
C SER A 33 20.93 16.62 26.19
N ASN A 34 22.13 17.18 26.35
CA ASN A 34 22.64 17.63 27.65
C ASN A 34 22.83 19.14 27.79
N LEU A 35 22.87 19.90 26.68
CA LEU A 35 23.04 21.36 26.73
C LEU A 35 21.72 22.09 27.07
N ASP A 36 21.88 23.33 27.55
CA ASP A 36 20.80 24.29 27.76
C ASP A 36 20.26 24.84 26.42
N ASN A 37 18.98 25.23 26.38
CA ASN A 37 18.26 25.54 25.14
C ASN A 37 18.99 26.52 24.19
N ASP A 38 19.65 27.55 24.72
CA ASP A 38 20.35 28.56 23.90
C ASP A 38 21.59 28.01 23.19
N GLU A 39 22.24 26.98 23.76
CA GLU A 39 23.42 26.31 23.19
C GLU A 39 23.03 25.14 22.28
N VAL A 40 21.86 24.54 22.51
CA VAL A 40 21.33 23.41 21.72
C VAL A 40 20.95 23.86 20.30
N ASP A 41 20.51 25.10 20.10
CA ASP A 41 20.10 25.60 18.78
C ASP A 41 21.22 25.45 17.73
N ALA A 42 22.47 25.77 18.09
CA ALA A 42 23.60 25.63 17.17
C ALA A 42 23.89 24.15 16.82
N VAL A 43 23.66 23.24 17.77
CA VAL A 43 23.79 21.78 17.56
C VAL A 43 22.65 21.26 16.69
N ALA A 44 21.42 21.74 16.89
CA ALA A 44 20.25 21.38 16.09
C ALA A 44 20.45 21.71 14.60
N HIS A 45 21.07 22.85 14.29
CA HIS A 45 21.41 23.22 12.91
C HIS A 45 22.44 22.26 12.29
N GLN A 46 23.48 21.86 13.04
CA GLN A 46 24.46 20.89 12.56
C GLN A 46 23.84 19.50 12.31
N ILE A 47 22.92 19.09 13.18
CA ILE A 47 22.14 17.86 12.97
C ILE A 47 21.30 17.99 11.70
N ALA A 48 20.60 19.10 11.53
CA ALA A 48 19.74 19.34 10.37
C ALA A 48 20.49 19.22 9.04
N ASP A 49 21.69 19.82 8.93
CA ASP A 49 22.51 19.76 7.72
C ASP A 49 22.81 18.31 7.27
N ASN A 50 23.07 17.41 8.23
CA ASN A 50 23.35 16.00 7.93
C ASN A 50 22.12 15.32 7.31
N PHE A 51 20.93 15.50 7.88
CA PHE A 51 19.69 14.88 7.41
C PHE A 51 19.15 15.52 6.12
N LEU A 52 19.36 16.83 5.92
CA LEU A 52 18.92 17.53 4.71
C LEU A 52 19.66 17.05 3.45
N SER A 53 20.86 16.48 3.59
CA SER A 53 21.59 15.88 2.46
C SER A 53 21.03 14.55 1.96
N LEU A 54 20.22 13.87 2.79
CA LEU A 54 19.70 12.54 2.49
C LEU A 54 18.63 12.56 1.40
N SER A 55 18.51 11.44 0.68
CA SER A 55 17.55 11.25 -0.41
C SER A 55 16.58 10.10 -0.09
N PRO A 56 15.29 10.22 -0.47
CA PRO A 56 14.29 9.22 -0.15
C PRO A 56 14.55 7.90 -0.88
N SER A 57 14.55 6.82 -0.10
CA SER A 57 14.61 5.44 -0.59
C SER A 57 13.30 5.04 -1.26
N LYS A 58 13.24 3.80 -1.76
CA LYS A 58 12.02 3.20 -2.30
C LYS A 58 10.88 3.21 -1.27
N ILE A 59 11.15 2.93 -0.01
CA ILE A 59 10.10 2.77 1.01
C ILE A 59 9.41 4.09 1.35
N HIS A 60 10.14 5.20 1.35
CA HIS A 60 9.54 6.53 1.48
C HIS A 60 8.56 6.83 0.33
N ARG A 61 8.89 6.39 -0.90
CA ARG A 61 8.03 6.54 -2.07
C ARG A 61 6.81 5.62 -2.02
N GLU A 62 6.93 4.44 -1.41
CA GLU A 62 5.79 3.55 -1.13
C GLU A 62 4.83 4.19 -0.12
N CYS A 63 5.34 4.81 0.95
CA CYS A 63 4.51 5.56 1.92
C CYS A 63 3.73 6.69 1.25
N ALA A 64 4.41 7.51 0.43
CA ALA A 64 3.77 8.56 -0.35
C ALA A 64 2.79 8.02 -1.41
N LEU A 65 2.98 6.79 -1.90
CA LEU A 65 2.04 6.13 -2.80
C LEU A 65 0.79 5.66 -2.06
N ILE A 66 0.93 5.11 -0.85
CA ILE A 66 -0.19 4.71 0.01
C ILE A 66 -1.10 5.91 0.29
N GLU A 67 -0.53 7.05 0.70
CA GLU A 67 -1.28 8.29 0.93
C GLU A 67 -2.11 8.68 -0.31
N ARG A 68 -1.49 8.67 -1.50
CA ARG A 68 -2.19 9.00 -2.75
C ARG A 68 -3.32 8.04 -3.07
N VAL A 69 -3.12 6.75 -2.83
CA VAL A 69 -4.16 5.74 -3.04
C VAL A 69 -5.31 5.94 -2.06
N CYS A 70 -5.02 6.12 -0.77
CA CYS A 70 -6.04 6.37 0.25
C CYS A 70 -6.87 7.61 -0.09
N ASN A 71 -6.21 8.69 -0.51
CA ASN A 71 -6.88 9.92 -0.94
C ASN A 71 -7.79 9.73 -2.18
N GLN A 72 -7.45 8.83 -3.10
CA GLN A 72 -8.34 8.52 -4.24
C GLN A 72 -9.52 7.63 -3.83
N LEU A 73 -9.36 6.81 -2.80
CA LEU A 73 -10.40 5.92 -2.27
C LEU A 73 -11.25 6.55 -1.17
N ASP A 74 -11.04 7.83 -0.87
CA ASP A 74 -11.68 8.54 0.26
C ASP A 74 -11.47 7.84 1.61
N ILE A 75 -10.28 7.25 1.79
CA ILE A 75 -9.86 6.62 3.04
C ILE A 75 -9.02 7.63 3.83
N ASP A 76 -9.39 7.86 5.09
CA ASP A 76 -8.60 8.72 5.98
C ASP A 76 -7.19 8.13 6.19
N PHE A 77 -6.17 8.96 5.99
CA PHE A 77 -4.77 8.56 6.05
C PHE A 77 -3.98 9.52 6.93
N CYS A 78 -3.20 8.96 7.86
CA CYS A 78 -2.28 9.71 8.70
C CYS A 78 -0.91 9.03 8.74
N HIS A 79 0.16 9.80 8.63
CA HIS A 79 1.52 9.30 8.84
C HIS A 79 2.18 10.08 9.97
N TYR A 80 2.40 9.43 11.11
CA TYR A 80 3.19 9.96 12.21
C TYR A 80 4.64 9.44 12.10
N THR A 81 5.61 10.33 12.24
CA THR A 81 7.02 9.93 12.20
C THR A 81 7.75 10.35 13.46
N LEU A 82 8.51 9.42 14.02
CA LEU A 82 9.47 9.66 15.09
C LEU A 82 10.78 10.23 14.54
N ASN A 83 10.95 10.18 13.21
CA ASN A 83 12.13 10.68 12.55
C ASN A 83 12.05 12.21 12.42
N ILE A 84 13.20 12.85 12.55
CA ILE A 84 13.35 14.29 12.39
C ILE A 84 13.67 14.69 10.94
N ASP A 85 14.05 13.72 10.11
CA ASP A 85 14.31 13.93 8.69
C ASP A 85 13.03 14.21 7.90
N VAL A 86 13.18 14.71 6.67
CA VAL A 86 12.05 15.08 5.79
C VAL A 86 12.00 14.22 4.52
N LEU A 87 12.34 12.93 4.66
CA LEU A 87 12.44 12.03 3.51
C LEU A 87 11.07 11.68 2.90
N ILE A 88 10.01 11.62 3.69
CA ILE A 88 8.65 11.37 3.17
C ILE A 88 8.15 12.57 2.36
N GLU A 89 8.37 13.78 2.86
CA GLU A 89 8.03 15.03 2.20
C GLU A 89 8.80 15.16 0.89
N LYS A 90 10.10 14.82 0.89
CA LYS A 90 10.93 14.75 -0.33
C LYS A 90 10.42 13.68 -1.32
N ALA A 91 9.79 12.61 -0.86
CA ALA A 91 9.13 11.61 -1.71
C ALA A 91 7.75 12.09 -2.24
N GLY A 92 7.26 13.23 -1.73
CA GLY A 92 5.99 13.85 -2.10
C GLY A 92 4.80 13.23 -1.37
N GLY A 93 5.00 12.78 -0.13
CA GLY A 93 3.95 12.50 0.84
C GLY A 93 3.91 13.56 1.95
N SER A 94 3.12 13.33 2.98
CA SER A 94 2.98 14.20 4.15
C SER A 94 3.12 13.42 5.46
N THR A 95 3.73 14.04 6.47
CA THR A 95 3.82 13.45 7.82
C THR A 95 3.55 14.46 8.92
N GLN A 96 3.23 13.94 10.10
CA GLN A 96 3.22 14.65 11.36
C GLN A 96 4.45 14.21 12.18
N HIS A 97 5.41 15.13 12.33
CA HIS A 97 6.61 14.87 13.11
C HIS A 97 6.30 14.91 14.61
N VAL A 98 6.56 13.80 15.30
CA VAL A 98 6.31 13.67 16.74
C VAL A 98 7.28 14.53 17.55
N TYR A 99 8.53 14.67 17.10
CA TYR A 99 9.60 15.38 17.84
C TYR A 99 10.16 16.59 17.07
N GLY A 100 9.38 17.17 16.16
CA GLY A 100 9.82 18.24 15.26
C GLY A 100 10.63 17.73 14.06
N ASP A 101 11.10 18.67 13.24
CA ASP A 101 11.73 18.38 11.96
C ASP A 101 12.98 19.22 11.69
N VAL A 102 13.83 18.73 10.79
CA VAL A 102 15.09 19.38 10.42
C VAL A 102 14.93 20.60 9.51
N LEU A 103 13.75 20.85 8.92
CA LEU A 103 13.49 22.11 8.21
C LEU A 103 13.30 23.27 9.20
N THR A 104 12.88 22.95 10.42
CA THR A 104 12.71 23.91 11.52
C THR A 104 13.54 23.47 12.73
N PRO A 105 14.87 23.69 12.76
CA PRO A 105 15.74 23.19 13.84
C PRO A 105 15.31 23.59 15.26
N SER A 106 14.71 24.76 15.44
CA SER A 106 14.17 25.20 16.73
C SER A 106 12.99 24.33 17.24
N SER A 107 12.27 23.67 16.33
CA SER A 107 11.24 22.69 16.70
C SER A 107 11.85 21.46 17.38
N LEU A 108 13.04 21.01 16.94
CA LEU A 108 13.75 19.90 17.56
C LEU A 108 14.08 20.22 19.03
N VAL A 109 14.53 21.44 19.29
CA VAL A 109 14.84 21.89 20.67
C VAL A 109 13.57 21.96 21.50
N LYS A 110 12.51 22.56 20.94
CA LYS A 110 11.21 22.72 21.62
C LYS A 110 10.58 21.38 22.00
N PHE A 111 10.68 20.37 21.14
CA PHE A 111 10.03 19.07 21.32
C PHE A 111 10.98 17.95 21.78
N ARG A 112 12.23 18.28 22.14
CA ARG A 112 13.25 17.33 22.63
C ARG A 112 12.77 16.50 23.82
N SER A 113 12.04 17.12 24.75
CA SER A 113 11.62 16.48 26.01
C SER A 113 10.14 16.13 26.06
N MET A 114 9.33 16.76 25.21
CA MET A 114 7.89 16.54 25.15
C MET A 114 7.48 16.50 23.68
N PRO A 115 6.83 15.43 23.22
CA PRO A 115 6.45 15.31 21.82
C PRO A 115 5.45 16.40 21.43
N GLN A 116 5.55 16.87 20.20
CA GLN A 116 4.55 17.74 19.56
C GLN A 116 3.21 17.02 19.46
N VAL A 117 3.24 15.72 19.18
CA VAL A 117 2.06 14.85 19.07
C VAL A 117 2.20 13.70 20.05
N ASP A 118 1.34 13.66 21.05
CA ASP A 118 1.29 12.54 21.99
C ASP A 118 0.42 11.41 21.42
N LEU A 119 1.08 10.42 20.81
CA LEU A 119 0.41 9.25 20.22
C LEU A 119 -0.39 8.41 21.23
N SER A 120 -0.08 8.54 22.53
CA SER A 120 -0.80 7.83 23.61
C SER A 120 -2.20 8.41 23.87
N THR A 121 -2.48 9.61 23.36
CA THR A 121 -3.74 10.34 23.53
C THR A 121 -4.65 10.29 22.30
N LEU A 122 -4.20 9.62 21.23
CA LEU A 122 -5.02 9.45 20.03
C LEU A 122 -6.24 8.57 20.34
N ASN A 123 -7.39 9.00 19.82
CA ASN A 123 -8.58 8.17 19.82
C ASN A 123 -8.48 7.16 18.67
N TRP A 124 -8.57 5.89 19.02
CA TRP A 124 -8.55 4.76 18.09
C TRP A 124 -9.97 4.24 17.89
N GLU A 125 -10.27 3.86 16.65
CA GLU A 125 -11.57 3.29 16.27
C GLU A 125 -11.41 1.80 15.89
N PRO A 126 -12.47 0.99 15.97
CA PRO A 126 -12.40 -0.46 15.69
C PRO A 126 -11.89 -0.80 14.28
N ASP A 127 -12.16 0.04 13.29
CA ASP A 127 -11.77 -0.21 11.90
C ASP A 127 -10.43 0.45 11.54
N ASP A 128 -9.67 0.98 12.50
CA ASP A 128 -8.36 1.54 12.22
C ASP A 128 -7.35 0.45 11.89
N ILE A 129 -6.48 0.73 10.91
CA ILE A 129 -5.38 -0.17 10.53
C ILE A 129 -4.07 0.57 10.69
N VAL A 130 -3.23 0.08 11.60
CA VAL A 130 -2.00 0.76 12.04
C VAL A 130 -0.78 -0.06 11.66
N PHE A 131 0.15 0.60 10.95
CA PHE A 131 1.39 0.02 10.47
C PHE A 131 2.59 0.69 11.14
N PHE A 132 3.34 -0.07 11.94
CA PHE A 132 4.59 0.38 12.54
C PHE A 132 5.77 0.02 11.65
N LEU A 133 6.55 1.02 11.22
CA LEU A 133 7.64 0.86 10.25
C LEU A 133 9.00 1.17 10.89
N GLY A 134 9.78 0.14 11.23
CA GLY A 134 11.12 0.34 11.78
C GLY A 134 11.13 1.07 13.13
N VAL A 135 10.15 0.80 13.99
CA VAL A 135 9.99 1.42 15.31
C VAL A 135 10.51 0.46 16.39
N SER A 136 11.43 0.94 17.23
CA SER A 136 11.91 0.22 18.41
C SER A 136 11.12 0.60 19.66
N GLU A 137 11.15 -0.25 20.70
CA GLU A 137 10.53 0.03 22.00
C GLU A 137 11.14 1.23 22.74
N GLN A 138 12.31 1.69 22.32
CA GLN A 138 12.99 2.82 22.95
C GLN A 138 12.41 4.18 22.49
N GLY A 139 11.70 4.22 21.36
CA GLY A 139 11.20 5.48 20.77
C GLY A 139 9.82 5.93 21.24
N LEU A 140 9.01 5.02 21.80
CA LEU A 140 7.64 5.24 22.25
C LEU A 140 7.29 4.23 23.35
N PRO A 141 6.27 4.49 24.20
CA PRO A 141 5.61 3.44 24.98
C PRO A 141 4.81 2.52 24.04
N LEU A 142 5.51 1.83 23.12
CA LEU A 142 4.92 1.12 21.99
C LEU A 142 3.95 0.03 22.45
N ALA A 143 4.28 -0.69 23.52
CA ALA A 143 3.40 -1.67 24.14
C ALA A 143 2.09 -1.07 24.66
N TYR A 144 2.12 0.16 25.19
CA TYR A 144 0.91 0.86 25.63
C TYR A 144 0.07 1.29 24.42
N ILE A 145 0.70 1.90 23.40
CA ILE A 145 -0.01 2.37 22.20
C ILE A 145 -0.68 1.20 21.48
N THR A 146 0.04 0.08 21.29
CA THR A 146 -0.53 -1.12 20.67
C THR A 146 -1.67 -1.71 21.50
N SER A 147 -1.55 -1.70 22.83
CA SER A 147 -2.65 -2.11 23.72
C SER A 147 -3.88 -1.22 23.60
N CYS A 148 -3.71 0.10 23.43
CA CYS A 148 -4.82 1.02 23.21
C CYS A 148 -5.53 0.77 21.86
N ILE A 149 -4.77 0.53 20.79
CA ILE A 149 -5.32 0.22 19.47
C ILE A 149 -6.10 -1.11 19.52
N ASP A 150 -5.50 -2.15 20.09
CA ASP A 150 -6.12 -3.48 20.23
C ASP A 150 -7.39 -3.43 21.08
N SER A 151 -7.37 -2.67 22.18
CA SER A 151 -8.55 -2.49 23.04
C SER A 151 -9.70 -1.75 22.33
N ALA A 152 -9.40 -0.91 21.34
CA ALA A 152 -10.40 -0.26 20.51
C ALA A 152 -10.93 -1.18 19.39
N GLY A 153 -10.27 -2.31 19.13
CA GLY A 153 -10.58 -3.27 18.06
C GLY A 153 -9.78 -3.06 16.78
N GLY A 154 -8.84 -2.12 16.76
CA GLY A 154 -8.03 -1.80 15.58
C GLY A 154 -7.02 -2.91 15.22
N ASN A 155 -6.59 -2.92 13.96
CA ASN A 155 -5.65 -3.89 13.42
C ASN A 155 -4.21 -3.36 13.45
N ILE A 156 -3.27 -4.18 13.91
CA ILE A 156 -1.89 -3.77 14.14
C ILE A 156 -0.93 -4.64 13.34
N PHE A 157 -0.03 -3.99 12.60
CA PHE A 157 1.03 -4.62 11.83
C PHE A 157 2.38 -3.97 12.13
N HIS A 158 3.39 -4.77 12.46
CA HIS A 158 4.75 -4.34 12.71
C HIS A 158 5.67 -4.84 11.61
N TYR A 159 6.42 -3.93 10.99
CA TYR A 159 7.46 -4.23 10.02
C TYR A 159 8.81 -3.84 10.60
N ASN A 160 9.57 -4.83 11.03
CA ASN A 160 10.83 -4.65 11.74
C ASN A 160 11.87 -5.69 11.31
N LEU A 161 13.15 -5.36 11.49
CA LEU A 161 14.25 -6.29 11.20
C LEU A 161 14.25 -7.53 12.11
N LEU A 162 13.76 -7.37 13.34
CA LEU A 162 13.77 -8.40 14.38
C LEU A 162 12.36 -8.56 14.97
N HIS A 163 12.04 -9.78 15.36
CA HIS A 163 10.83 -10.11 16.09
C HIS A 163 10.90 -9.62 17.54
N ASN A 164 9.77 -9.16 18.09
CA ASN A 164 9.65 -8.80 19.50
C ASN A 164 8.41 -9.47 20.12
N GLY A 165 8.63 -10.39 21.06
CA GLY A 165 7.55 -11.17 21.68
C GLY A 165 6.59 -10.36 22.56
N ASP A 166 6.95 -9.14 22.94
CA ASP A 166 6.15 -8.29 23.83
C ASP A 166 5.16 -7.39 23.08
N LEU A 167 5.22 -7.34 21.75
CA LEU A 167 4.35 -6.52 20.92
C LEU A 167 3.06 -7.25 20.49
N ILE A 168 1.93 -6.57 20.69
CA ILE A 168 0.61 -7.00 20.18
C ILE A 168 0.52 -6.71 18.68
N GLY A 169 -0.11 -7.62 17.94
CA GLY A 169 -0.37 -7.49 16.51
C GLY A 169 0.44 -8.45 15.65
N ASN A 170 0.24 -8.35 14.34
CA ASN A 170 0.97 -9.15 13.35
C ASN A 170 2.38 -8.59 13.17
N GLN A 171 3.40 -9.46 13.16
CA GLN A 171 4.78 -9.04 12.98
C GLN A 171 5.37 -9.63 11.69
N ILE A 172 5.79 -8.75 10.79
CA ILE A 172 6.47 -9.06 9.55
C ILE A 172 7.95 -8.76 9.76
N VAL A 173 8.76 -9.82 9.79
CA VAL A 173 10.19 -9.72 10.10
C VAL A 173 11.01 -9.71 8.81
N GLY A 174 11.81 -8.66 8.63
CA GLY A 174 12.74 -8.54 7.52
C GLY A 174 13.07 -7.10 7.17
N ASP A 175 13.93 -6.93 6.16
CA ASP A 175 14.25 -5.61 5.63
C ASP A 175 12.99 -4.97 5.01
N LEU A 176 12.69 -3.72 5.40
CA LEU A 176 11.55 -2.97 4.88
C LEU A 176 11.54 -2.90 3.35
N THR A 177 12.71 -2.81 2.70
CA THR A 177 12.86 -2.78 1.23
C THR A 177 12.27 -4.02 0.54
N ASN A 178 12.20 -5.14 1.26
CA ASN A 178 11.72 -6.43 0.77
C ASN A 178 10.34 -6.82 1.31
N THR A 179 9.95 -6.29 2.47
CA THR A 179 8.74 -6.72 3.19
C THR A 179 7.59 -5.72 3.12
N PHE A 180 7.88 -4.44 2.86
CA PHE A 180 6.88 -3.38 2.86
C PHE A 180 6.70 -2.76 1.47
N SER A 181 5.44 -2.55 1.09
CA SER A 181 5.06 -1.83 -0.14
C SER A 181 3.63 -1.30 -0.04
N CYS A 182 3.22 -0.46 -0.98
CA CYS A 182 1.83 -0.02 -1.06
C CYS A 182 0.87 -1.19 -1.23
N ALA A 183 1.17 -2.15 -2.11
CA ALA A 183 0.34 -3.34 -2.32
C ALA A 183 0.18 -4.19 -1.04
N GLU A 184 1.23 -4.26 -0.23
CA GLU A 184 1.23 -4.95 1.06
C GLU A 184 0.27 -4.30 2.07
N VAL A 185 0.22 -2.96 2.13
CA VAL A 185 -0.75 -2.24 2.97
C VAL A 185 -2.17 -2.43 2.45
N LEU A 186 -2.36 -2.29 1.15
CA LEU A 186 -3.70 -2.31 0.52
C LEU A 186 -4.39 -3.67 0.64
N LYS A 187 -3.65 -4.78 0.77
CA LYS A 187 -4.26 -6.11 0.97
C LYS A 187 -5.04 -6.24 2.28
N HIS A 188 -4.77 -5.36 3.25
CA HIS A 188 -5.44 -5.35 4.54
C HIS A 188 -6.67 -4.44 4.58
N ILE A 189 -6.92 -3.67 3.52
CA ILE A 189 -8.03 -2.74 3.46
C ILE A 189 -9.24 -3.46 2.86
N PRO A 190 -10.33 -3.68 3.64
CA PRO A 190 -11.54 -4.28 3.10
C PRO A 190 -12.30 -3.26 2.25
N LEU A 191 -12.11 -3.31 0.93
CA LEU A 191 -12.87 -2.48 0.01
C LEU A 191 -14.25 -3.10 -0.26
N PRO A 192 -15.32 -2.28 -0.31
CA PRO A 192 -16.67 -2.78 -0.53
C PRO A 192 -16.81 -3.33 -1.95
N ILE A 193 -17.47 -4.49 -2.04
CA ILE A 193 -17.85 -5.13 -3.29
C ILE A 193 -19.36 -5.29 -3.29
N SER A 194 -19.98 -4.80 -4.35
CA SER A 194 -21.42 -4.86 -4.59
C SER A 194 -21.76 -6.09 -5.41
N VAL A 195 -22.99 -6.56 -5.24
CA VAL A 195 -23.54 -7.69 -5.99
C VAL A 195 -24.81 -7.22 -6.69
N ALA A 196 -24.92 -7.47 -8.01
CA ALA A 196 -26.13 -7.16 -8.76
C ALA A 196 -26.47 -8.26 -9.78
N ASP A 197 -27.77 -8.53 -9.93
CA ASP A 197 -28.32 -9.32 -11.03
C ASP A 197 -28.58 -8.40 -12.23
N PHE A 198 -27.81 -8.59 -13.29
CA PHE A 198 -27.98 -7.86 -14.55
C PHE A 198 -28.96 -8.55 -15.52
N GLY A 199 -29.80 -9.46 -15.04
CA GLY A 199 -30.76 -10.21 -15.84
C GLY A 199 -30.12 -11.33 -16.67
N ILE A 200 -28.88 -11.70 -16.34
CA ILE A 200 -28.11 -12.78 -16.98
C ILE A 200 -28.27 -14.12 -16.26
N GLY A 201 -29.10 -14.17 -15.21
CA GLY A 201 -29.37 -15.39 -14.44
C GLY A 201 -28.27 -15.75 -13.45
N THR A 202 -27.31 -14.84 -13.21
CA THR A 202 -26.30 -14.95 -12.18
C THR A 202 -26.03 -13.56 -11.59
N ASP A 203 -25.70 -13.56 -10.31
CA ASP A 203 -25.16 -12.39 -9.63
C ASP A 203 -23.77 -12.06 -10.17
N VAL A 204 -23.49 -10.78 -10.38
CA VAL A 204 -22.18 -10.26 -10.77
C VAL A 204 -21.64 -9.42 -9.63
N GLU A 205 -20.42 -9.73 -9.19
CA GLU A 205 -19.69 -8.98 -8.19
C GLU A 205 -18.94 -7.82 -8.87
N PHE A 206 -19.07 -6.61 -8.33
CA PHE A 206 -18.47 -5.42 -8.93
C PHE A 206 -18.15 -4.35 -7.89
N ALA A 207 -17.28 -3.41 -8.26
CA ALA A 207 -17.05 -2.21 -7.46
C ALA A 207 -16.89 -0.98 -8.37
N GLU A 208 -17.31 0.17 -7.86
CA GLU A 208 -17.19 1.46 -8.53
C GLU A 208 -16.21 2.33 -7.74
N PHE A 209 -15.38 3.08 -8.47
CA PHE A 209 -14.40 3.98 -7.88
C PHE A 209 -14.05 5.11 -8.85
N SER A 210 -13.63 6.24 -8.30
CA SER A 210 -13.25 7.42 -9.09
C SER A 210 -11.77 7.71 -8.92
N ILE A 211 -11.06 7.93 -10.02
CA ILE A 211 -9.65 8.28 -10.02
C ILE A 211 -9.43 9.50 -10.92
N PHE A 212 -8.84 10.55 -10.34
CA PHE A 212 -8.57 11.82 -11.02
C PHE A 212 -9.77 12.36 -11.82
N GLY A 213 -10.97 12.22 -11.25
CA GLY A 213 -12.24 12.65 -11.87
C GLY A 213 -12.75 11.77 -13.01
N THR A 214 -12.23 10.54 -13.16
CA THR A 214 -12.76 9.52 -14.07
C THR A 214 -13.35 8.37 -13.26
N ASP A 215 -14.61 8.04 -13.53
CA ASP A 215 -15.31 6.95 -12.85
C ASP A 215 -15.04 5.62 -13.57
N TYR A 216 -14.72 4.60 -12.79
CA TYR A 216 -14.43 3.25 -13.25
C TYR A 216 -15.34 2.24 -12.54
N THR A 217 -15.56 1.13 -13.22
CA THR A 217 -16.17 -0.06 -12.66
C THR A 217 -15.24 -1.25 -12.89
N ILE A 218 -14.97 -2.01 -11.83
CA ILE A 218 -14.30 -3.32 -11.89
C ILE A 218 -15.35 -4.41 -11.67
N TYR A 219 -15.31 -5.45 -12.50
CA TYR A 219 -16.17 -6.61 -12.44
C TYR A 219 -15.36 -7.86 -12.12
N PHE A 220 -15.96 -8.72 -11.31
CA PHE A 220 -15.50 -10.06 -10.99
C PHE A 220 -16.57 -11.05 -11.45
N THR A 221 -16.33 -11.66 -12.60
CA THR A 221 -17.29 -12.59 -13.20
C THR A 221 -16.79 -14.01 -13.03
N SER A 222 -17.61 -14.92 -12.48
CA SER A 222 -17.26 -16.34 -12.45
C SER A 222 -16.93 -16.83 -13.86
N CYS A 223 -15.89 -17.65 -13.99
CA CYS A 223 -15.44 -18.17 -15.27
C CYS A 223 -16.53 -18.94 -16.04
N ASP A 224 -17.53 -19.49 -15.35
CA ASP A 224 -18.72 -20.14 -15.95
C ASP A 224 -19.53 -19.20 -16.87
N TYR A 225 -19.43 -17.88 -16.62
CA TYR A 225 -20.13 -16.82 -17.36
C TYR A 225 -19.15 -15.83 -18.01
N SER A 226 -17.85 -16.14 -17.96
CA SER A 226 -16.81 -15.29 -18.52
C SER A 226 -16.80 -15.32 -20.04
N THR A 227 -16.19 -14.30 -20.64
CA THR A 227 -15.95 -14.28 -22.09
C THR A 227 -14.67 -14.99 -22.51
N VAL A 228 -13.92 -15.51 -21.55
CA VAL A 228 -12.65 -16.21 -21.77
C VAL A 228 -12.91 -17.63 -22.25
N ASP A 229 -12.11 -18.09 -23.20
CA ASP A 229 -12.14 -19.49 -23.64
C ASP A 229 -11.78 -20.44 -22.47
N PRO A 230 -12.62 -21.45 -22.15
CA PRO A 230 -12.34 -22.45 -21.11
C PRO A 230 -10.95 -23.10 -21.23
N ALA A 231 -10.45 -23.35 -22.44
CA ALA A 231 -9.12 -23.93 -22.63
C ALA A 231 -7.99 -22.99 -22.15
N MET A 232 -8.21 -21.67 -22.19
CA MET A 232 -7.27 -20.69 -21.66
C MET A 232 -7.28 -20.67 -20.12
N ILE A 233 -8.45 -20.84 -19.51
CA ILE A 233 -8.60 -20.96 -18.06
C ILE A 233 -7.86 -22.21 -17.58
N ASP A 234 -8.07 -23.36 -18.23
CA ASP A 234 -7.38 -24.62 -17.92
C ASP A 234 -5.85 -24.49 -18.03
N SER A 235 -5.35 -23.86 -19.10
CA SER A 235 -3.91 -23.62 -19.28
C SER A 235 -3.34 -22.67 -18.21
N GLY A 236 -4.11 -21.65 -17.82
CA GLY A 236 -3.76 -20.77 -16.72
C GLY A 236 -3.64 -21.52 -15.39
N ALA A 237 -4.61 -22.38 -15.09
CA ALA A 237 -4.63 -23.21 -13.89
C ALA A 237 -3.43 -24.17 -13.84
N GLU A 238 -3.11 -24.83 -14.96
CA GLU A 238 -1.93 -25.71 -15.06
C GLU A 238 -0.62 -24.95 -14.77
N GLN A 239 -0.41 -23.80 -15.43
CA GLN A 239 0.83 -23.02 -15.26
C GLN A 239 0.98 -22.39 -13.88
N LEU A 240 -0.14 -22.14 -13.19
CA LEU A 240 -0.16 -21.62 -11.84
C LEU A 240 -0.23 -22.72 -10.77
N ASN A 241 -0.33 -24.00 -11.14
CA ASN A 241 -0.60 -25.12 -10.23
C ASN A 241 -1.83 -24.83 -9.35
N VAL A 242 -3.00 -24.69 -9.99
CA VAL A 242 -4.31 -24.51 -9.34
C VAL A 242 -5.13 -25.77 -9.59
N ASP A 243 -5.49 -26.47 -8.51
CA ASP A 243 -6.19 -27.76 -8.60
C ASP A 243 -7.69 -27.61 -8.94
N ASP A 244 -8.29 -26.48 -8.59
CA ASP A 244 -9.72 -26.23 -8.77
C ASP A 244 -9.97 -24.91 -9.50
N ALA A 245 -10.03 -24.99 -10.83
CA ALA A 245 -10.31 -23.86 -11.70
C ALA A 245 -11.80 -23.47 -11.74
N SER A 246 -12.71 -24.24 -11.13
CA SER A 246 -14.14 -23.91 -11.11
C SER A 246 -14.46 -22.65 -10.28
N ARG A 247 -13.53 -22.26 -9.40
CA ARG A 247 -13.59 -21.04 -8.59
C ARG A 247 -12.73 -19.91 -9.17
N ALA A 248 -12.45 -19.96 -10.48
CA ALA A 248 -11.75 -18.90 -11.18
C ALA A 248 -12.69 -17.75 -11.55
N PHE A 249 -12.15 -16.53 -11.55
CA PHE A 249 -12.89 -15.32 -11.91
C PHE A 249 -12.19 -14.55 -13.03
N GLU A 250 -12.96 -14.06 -13.99
CA GLU A 250 -12.52 -13.05 -14.95
C GLU A 250 -12.62 -11.66 -14.31
N VAL A 251 -11.51 -10.91 -14.35
CA VAL A 251 -11.46 -9.51 -13.92
C VAL A 251 -11.51 -8.61 -15.15
N LYS A 252 -12.48 -7.71 -15.20
CA LYS A 252 -12.53 -6.63 -16.17
C LYS A 252 -12.66 -5.29 -15.48
N PHE A 253 -12.04 -4.26 -16.04
CA PHE A 253 -12.27 -2.90 -15.60
C PHE A 253 -12.46 -1.98 -16.81
N ASP A 254 -13.41 -1.05 -16.68
CA ASP A 254 -13.74 -0.08 -17.73
C ASP A 254 -14.16 1.25 -17.09
N VAL A 255 -14.18 2.31 -17.88
CA VAL A 255 -14.80 3.59 -17.52
C VAL A 255 -16.30 3.38 -17.42
N SER A 256 -16.92 3.82 -16.31
CA SER A 256 -18.35 3.61 -16.01
C SER A 256 -19.28 4.09 -17.14
N GLN A 257 -18.89 5.16 -17.83
CA GLN A 257 -19.65 5.69 -18.98
C GLN A 257 -19.76 4.68 -20.14
N ASN A 258 -18.70 3.91 -20.42
CA ASN A 258 -18.72 2.97 -21.54
C ASN A 258 -19.77 1.87 -21.33
N ILE A 259 -19.97 1.47 -20.08
CA ILE A 259 -21.00 0.50 -19.67
C ILE A 259 -22.39 1.10 -19.85
N GLY A 260 -22.63 2.30 -19.32
CA GLY A 260 -23.93 2.98 -19.43
C GLY A 260 -24.36 3.21 -20.89
N ASP A 261 -23.41 3.52 -21.75
CA ASP A 261 -23.66 3.76 -23.18
C ASP A 261 -23.74 2.46 -24.01
N SER A 262 -23.48 1.28 -23.40
CA SER A 262 -23.36 -0.01 -24.10
C SER A 262 -22.36 0.04 -25.26
N THR A 263 -21.26 0.76 -25.07
CA THR A 263 -20.22 0.94 -26.10
C THR A 263 -18.99 0.10 -25.82
N TYR A 264 -18.30 -0.30 -26.89
CA TYR A 264 -16.94 -0.83 -26.76
C TYR A 264 -16.05 0.15 -25.99
N TYR A 265 -15.08 -0.39 -25.23
CA TYR A 265 -14.12 0.38 -24.44
C TYR A 265 -13.65 1.64 -25.19
N LYS A 266 -13.98 2.80 -24.64
CA LYS A 266 -13.38 4.09 -25.00
C LYS A 266 -12.46 4.52 -23.88
N ARG A 267 -11.20 4.78 -24.24
CA ARG A 267 -10.24 5.35 -23.29
C ARG A 267 -10.77 6.66 -22.68
N PRO A 268 -10.38 7.00 -21.44
CA PRO A 268 -10.67 8.29 -20.86
C PRO A 268 -10.23 9.43 -21.78
N THR A 269 -10.95 10.55 -21.76
CA THR A 269 -10.63 11.76 -22.55
C THR A 269 -9.25 12.33 -22.19
N ARG A 270 -8.82 12.17 -20.95
CA ARG A 270 -7.50 12.54 -20.45
C ARG A 270 -6.61 11.30 -20.33
N ASN A 271 -5.44 11.32 -20.99
CA ASN A 271 -4.43 10.30 -20.77
C ASN A 271 -3.80 10.46 -19.38
N PHE A 272 -3.74 9.38 -18.62
CA PHE A 272 -3.03 9.36 -17.34
C PHE A 272 -1.51 9.34 -17.55
N SER A 273 -0.80 10.06 -16.70
CA SER A 273 0.65 9.94 -16.54
C SER A 273 1.02 8.57 -15.96
N LEU A 274 2.29 8.19 -16.06
CA LEU A 274 2.77 6.92 -15.50
C LEU A 274 2.51 6.81 -13.98
N LYS A 275 2.60 7.93 -13.24
CA LYS A 275 2.32 7.96 -11.80
C LYS A 275 0.85 7.72 -11.50
N GLU A 276 -0.04 8.32 -12.29
CA GLU A 276 -1.48 8.16 -12.16
C GLU A 276 -1.93 6.74 -12.53
N LEU A 277 -1.32 6.15 -13.58
CA LEU A 277 -1.52 4.74 -13.92
C LEU A 277 -1.06 3.81 -12.79
N ASN A 278 0.02 4.13 -12.09
CA ASN A 278 0.46 3.32 -10.95
C ASN A 278 -0.58 3.36 -9.82
N VAL A 279 -1.17 4.51 -9.52
CA VAL A 279 -2.25 4.64 -8.53
C VAL A 279 -3.48 3.82 -8.92
N LEU A 280 -3.93 3.91 -10.18
CA LEU A 280 -5.01 3.06 -10.71
C LEU A 280 -4.68 1.57 -10.55
N GLY A 281 -3.43 1.18 -10.83
CA GLY A 281 -3.00 -0.21 -10.65
C GLY A 281 -3.08 -0.68 -9.20
N GLN A 282 -2.64 0.14 -8.24
CA GLN A 282 -2.74 -0.18 -6.82
C GLN A 282 -4.21 -0.34 -6.37
N ILE A 283 -5.11 0.52 -6.86
CA ILE A 283 -6.54 0.46 -6.53
C ILE A 283 -7.20 -0.81 -7.09
N LEU A 284 -6.94 -1.14 -8.36
CA LEU A 284 -7.44 -2.38 -8.96
C LEU A 284 -6.96 -3.62 -8.19
N MET A 285 -5.69 -3.62 -7.77
CA MET A 285 -5.15 -4.68 -6.92
C MET A 285 -5.86 -4.76 -5.57
N ALA A 286 -6.09 -3.63 -4.90
CA ALA A 286 -6.80 -3.58 -3.63
C ALA A 286 -8.20 -4.20 -3.72
N TYR A 287 -8.94 -3.93 -4.81
CA TYR A 287 -10.23 -4.57 -5.07
C TYR A 287 -10.10 -6.06 -5.32
N ILE A 288 -9.12 -6.51 -6.10
CA ILE A 288 -8.86 -7.95 -6.32
C ILE A 288 -8.56 -8.65 -4.98
N TYR A 289 -7.76 -8.04 -4.09
CA TYR A 289 -7.52 -8.60 -2.75
C TYR A 289 -8.78 -8.64 -1.91
N SER A 290 -9.56 -7.56 -1.90
CA SER A 290 -10.79 -7.49 -1.11
C SER A 290 -11.77 -8.57 -1.57
N HIS A 291 -11.90 -8.78 -2.88
CA HIS A 291 -12.69 -9.86 -3.45
C HIS A 291 -12.14 -11.22 -3.00
N TYR A 292 -10.83 -11.43 -3.08
CA TYR A 292 -10.22 -12.68 -2.68
C TYR A 292 -10.46 -13.01 -1.20
N ALA A 293 -10.30 -12.00 -0.32
CA ALA A 293 -10.40 -12.15 1.12
C ALA A 293 -11.85 -12.30 1.61
N CYS A 294 -12.80 -11.63 0.95
CA CYS A 294 -14.18 -11.54 1.42
C CYS A 294 -15.18 -12.40 0.64
N SER A 295 -14.85 -12.86 -0.57
CA SER A 295 -15.77 -13.67 -1.37
C SER A 295 -16.02 -15.03 -0.73
N GLU A 296 -17.30 -15.39 -0.59
CA GLU A 296 -17.72 -16.67 0.01
C GLU A 296 -17.21 -17.88 -0.78
N VAL A 297 -17.05 -17.71 -2.10
CA VAL A 297 -16.56 -18.75 -3.03
C VAL A 297 -15.05 -18.98 -2.86
N LYS A 298 -14.32 -18.05 -2.23
CA LYS A 298 -12.86 -18.06 -2.04
C LYS A 298 -12.13 -18.27 -3.37
N PRO A 299 -12.02 -17.27 -4.25
CA PRO A 299 -11.47 -17.42 -5.60
C PRO A 299 -10.15 -18.21 -5.65
N SER A 300 -10.02 -19.17 -6.56
CA SER A 300 -8.79 -19.97 -6.69
C SER A 300 -7.72 -19.30 -7.54
N MET A 301 -8.15 -18.51 -8.51
CA MET A 301 -7.31 -17.70 -9.39
C MET A 301 -8.16 -16.64 -10.09
N TYR A 302 -7.49 -15.69 -10.73
CA TYR A 302 -8.09 -14.67 -11.54
C TYR A 302 -7.48 -14.67 -12.93
N VAL A 303 -8.30 -14.33 -13.91
CA VAL A 303 -7.88 -14.20 -15.30
C VAL A 303 -8.25 -12.81 -15.81
N ALA A 304 -7.42 -12.27 -16.68
CA ALA A 304 -7.69 -10.99 -17.34
C ALA A 304 -7.26 -11.06 -18.81
N GLU A 305 -8.16 -10.65 -19.69
CA GLU A 305 -7.88 -10.43 -21.11
C GLU A 305 -8.52 -9.12 -21.52
N ALA A 306 -7.79 -8.31 -22.28
CA ALA A 306 -8.34 -7.12 -22.89
C ALA A 306 -8.17 -7.13 -24.41
N TYR A 307 -9.22 -6.77 -25.13
CA TYR A 307 -9.14 -6.51 -26.56
C TYR A 307 -8.10 -5.41 -26.90
N TYR A 308 -7.95 -4.42 -26.01
CA TYR A 308 -7.06 -3.27 -26.21
C TYR A 308 -5.61 -3.59 -25.74
N PRO A 309 -4.60 -3.61 -26.64
CA PRO A 309 -3.23 -4.00 -26.28
C PRO A 309 -2.58 -3.20 -25.15
N GLU A 310 -2.90 -1.91 -25.03
CA GLU A 310 -2.35 -1.05 -24.00
C GLU A 310 -2.90 -1.39 -22.60
N LEU A 311 -4.10 -1.97 -22.54
CA LEU A 311 -4.69 -2.50 -21.30
C LEU A 311 -4.00 -3.82 -20.89
N ASN A 312 -3.62 -4.65 -21.86
CA ASN A 312 -2.77 -5.81 -21.60
C ASN A 312 -1.37 -5.39 -21.11
N ALA A 313 -0.78 -4.35 -21.71
CA ALA A 313 0.47 -3.78 -21.22
C ALA A 313 0.33 -3.20 -19.80
N PHE A 314 -0.86 -2.75 -19.42
CA PHE A 314 -1.18 -2.34 -18.05
C PHE A 314 -1.25 -3.55 -17.10
N TYR A 315 -2.01 -4.61 -17.41
CA TYR A 315 -2.04 -5.84 -16.62
C TYR A 315 -0.65 -6.45 -16.45
N ARG A 316 0.16 -6.45 -17.52
CA ARG A 316 1.55 -6.88 -17.47
C ARG A 316 2.38 -6.05 -16.50
N ARG A 317 2.24 -4.71 -16.51
CA ARG A 317 2.99 -3.83 -15.60
C ARG A 317 2.57 -4.04 -14.16
N LEU A 318 1.26 -4.07 -13.91
CA LEU A 318 0.66 -4.38 -12.62
C LEU A 318 1.21 -5.68 -12.05
N ALA A 319 1.23 -6.75 -12.85
CA ALA A 319 1.78 -8.05 -12.48
C ALA A 319 3.27 -8.04 -12.10
N ASN A 320 4.06 -7.19 -12.75
CA ASN A 320 5.50 -7.12 -12.58
C ASN A 320 5.94 -6.04 -11.58
N CYS A 321 4.99 -5.31 -10.99
CA CYS A 321 5.30 -4.41 -9.87
C CYS A 321 5.77 -5.25 -8.68
N HIS A 322 6.90 -4.88 -8.07
CA HIS A 322 7.54 -5.69 -7.01
C HIS A 322 6.60 -6.02 -5.84
N GLY A 323 5.74 -5.07 -5.42
CA GLY A 323 4.74 -5.32 -4.38
C GLY A 323 3.65 -6.33 -4.79
N VAL A 324 3.29 -6.41 -6.07
CA VAL A 324 2.37 -7.42 -6.59
C VAL A 324 3.06 -8.78 -6.69
N GLY A 325 4.32 -8.82 -7.14
CA GLY A 325 5.09 -10.07 -7.21
C GLY A 325 5.36 -10.73 -5.85
N LEU A 326 5.30 -9.97 -4.74
CA LEU A 326 5.34 -10.53 -3.38
C LEU A 326 4.06 -11.32 -3.04
N LEU A 327 2.93 -10.89 -3.57
CA LEU A 327 1.61 -11.31 -3.13
C LEU A 327 0.84 -12.15 -4.15
N TRP A 328 1.26 -12.13 -5.42
CA TRP A 328 0.65 -12.90 -6.50
C TRP A 328 1.68 -13.57 -7.39
N VAL A 329 1.37 -14.80 -7.79
CA VAL A 329 2.01 -15.47 -8.91
C VAL A 329 1.28 -15.08 -10.19
N HIS A 330 1.99 -14.45 -11.12
CA HIS A 330 1.48 -14.11 -12.46
C HIS A 330 2.08 -15.00 -13.55
N ARG A 331 1.25 -15.36 -14.53
CA ARG A 331 1.66 -15.97 -15.80
C ARG A 331 0.99 -15.28 -16.98
N LEU A 332 1.79 -14.99 -18.01
CA LEU A 332 1.28 -14.67 -19.34
C LEU A 332 1.06 -15.99 -20.07
N ILE A 333 -0.18 -16.30 -20.43
CA ILE A 333 -0.51 -17.53 -21.16
C ILE A 333 -0.57 -17.19 -22.64
N ASN A 334 0.12 -17.98 -23.46
CA ASN A 334 0.04 -17.84 -24.90
C ASN A 334 -1.37 -18.21 -25.35
N ASN A 335 -2.09 -17.27 -25.98
CA ASN A 335 -3.38 -17.55 -26.60
C ASN A 335 -3.12 -18.24 -27.96
N PRO A 336 -3.41 -19.55 -28.12
CA PRO A 336 -3.17 -20.27 -29.37
C PRO A 336 -4.14 -19.81 -30.48
N TYR A 337 -5.22 -19.12 -30.11
CA TYR A 337 -6.22 -18.54 -30.99
C TYR A 337 -5.97 -17.05 -31.21
N GLN A 338 -4.73 -16.56 -31.09
CA GLN A 338 -4.36 -15.17 -31.33
C GLN A 338 -4.82 -14.71 -32.71
N GLN A 339 -6.06 -14.21 -32.79
CA GLN A 339 -6.55 -13.48 -33.93
C GLN A 339 -5.97 -12.06 -33.81
N ARG A 340 -5.95 -11.29 -34.90
CA ARG A 340 -5.50 -9.87 -34.87
C ARG A 340 -6.27 -8.99 -33.86
N THR A 341 -7.29 -9.53 -33.21
CA THR A 341 -8.28 -8.88 -32.37
C THR A 341 -8.32 -9.41 -30.93
N SER A 342 -7.57 -10.43 -30.55
CA SER A 342 -7.56 -10.96 -29.17
C SER A 342 -6.36 -10.44 -28.38
N GLY A 343 -6.54 -10.24 -27.08
CA GLY A 343 -5.54 -9.68 -26.18
C GLY A 343 -4.44 -10.65 -25.77
N ASP A 344 -3.52 -10.17 -24.94
CA ASP A 344 -2.71 -11.06 -24.12
C ASP A 344 -3.57 -11.60 -22.98
N PHE A 345 -3.45 -12.89 -22.68
CA PHE A 345 -4.17 -13.51 -21.56
C PHE A 345 -3.29 -13.60 -20.33
N HIS A 346 -3.76 -13.04 -19.23
CA HIS A 346 -3.05 -13.03 -17.97
C HIS A 346 -3.78 -13.88 -16.94
N ALA A 347 -3.05 -14.77 -16.26
CA ALA A 347 -3.55 -15.53 -15.12
C ALA A 347 -2.78 -15.16 -13.87
N PHE A 348 -3.48 -15.04 -12.74
CA PHE A 348 -2.94 -14.64 -11.45
C PHE A 348 -3.52 -15.51 -10.34
N LYS A 349 -2.69 -15.89 -9.36
CA LYS A 349 -3.17 -16.44 -8.09
C LYS A 349 -2.43 -15.82 -6.91
N PRO A 350 -3.03 -15.75 -5.70
CA PRO A 350 -2.32 -15.30 -4.52
C PRO A 350 -1.10 -16.19 -4.25
N THR A 351 -0.04 -15.58 -3.73
CA THR A 351 1.07 -16.32 -3.12
C THR A 351 0.54 -16.98 -1.85
N SER A 352 0.71 -18.29 -1.76
CA SER A 352 0.22 -19.16 -0.66
C SER A 352 0.68 -18.72 0.72
#